data_AF-A0A935MDT0-F1
#
_entry.id   AF-A0A935MDT0-F1
#
_cell.length_a   1.000
_cell.length_b   1.000
_cell.length_c   1.000
_cell.angle_alpha   90.00
_cell.angle_beta   90.00
_cell.angle_gamma   90.00
#
_symmetry.space_group_name_H-M   'P 1'
#
loop_
_entity.id
_entity.type
_entity.pdbx_description
1 polymer ?
#
loop_
_entity_poly.entity_id
_entity_poly.type
_entity_poly.pdbx_seq_one_letter_code
_entity_poly.pdbx_strand_id
1 'polypeptide(L)' 'MKFDVRYYLVAILFIVFDLEIAFLFPWAVALGGIGGFGLIAMAIFLTILTVGFIYEWKKGALEWD' A
#
# COMPACT_ATOMS: atom_id res chain seq x y z
N MET A 1 24.89 15.21 -11.30
CA MET A 1 24.06 14.66 -10.22
C MET A 1 23.13 13.61 -10.82
N LYS A 2 23.45 12.32 -10.72
CA LYS A 2 22.48 11.26 -11.02
C LYS A 2 21.60 11.16 -9.79
N PHE A 3 20.41 11.77 -9.83
CA PHE A 3 19.39 11.47 -8.85
C PHE A 3 19.10 9.99 -8.96
N ASP A 4 19.36 9.28 -7.88
CA ASP A 4 19.13 7.85 -7.85
C ASP A 4 17.62 7.63 -7.90
N VAL A 5 17.14 6.93 -8.94
CA VAL A 5 15.71 6.63 -9.17
C VAL A 5 15.09 5.97 -7.93
N ARG A 6 15.94 5.35 -7.11
CA ARG A 6 15.64 4.76 -5.80
C ARG A 6 14.91 5.72 -4.84
N TYR A 7 15.33 6.99 -4.73
CA TYR A 7 14.64 7.95 -3.85
C TYR A 7 13.22 8.25 -4.30
N TYR A 8 12.99 8.26 -5.61
CA TYR A 8 11.65 8.44 -6.18
C TYR A 8 10.75 7.22 -5.92
N LEU A 9 11.30 6.01 -6.02
CA LEU A 9 10.57 4.77 -5.69
C LEU A 9 10.17 4.73 -4.21
N VAL A 10 11.07 5.09 -3.29
CA VAL A 10 10.73 5.21 -1.86
C VAL A 10 9.64 6.27 -1.61
N ALA A 11 9.68 7.40 -2.30
CA ALA A 11 8.66 8.45 -2.17
C ALA A 11 7.29 7.99 -2.68
N ILE A 12 7.22 7.32 -3.83
CA ILE A 12 5.98 6.72 -4.33
C ILE A 12 5.45 5.69 -3.33
N LEU A 13 6.31 4.81 -2.85
CA LEU A 13 5.94 3.76 -1.91
C LEU A 13 5.33 4.35 -0.63
N PHE A 14 5.95 5.41 -0.12
CA PHE A 14 5.45 6.16 1.04
C PHE A 14 4.07 6.76 0.75
N ILE A 15 3.87 7.40 -0.41
CA ILE A 15 2.57 7.97 -0.80
C ILE A 15 1.49 6.88 -0.90
N VAL A 16 1.81 5.72 -1.48
CA VAL A 16 0.87 4.60 -1.62
C VAL A 16 0.50 4.03 -0.25
N PHE A 17 1.47 3.85 0.64
CA PHE A 17 1.23 3.34 1.98
C PHE A 17 0.44 4.33 2.86
N ASP A 18 0.72 5.62 2.74
CA ASP A 18 -0.04 6.67 3.45
C ASP A 18 -1.51 6.70 2.97
N LEU A 19 -1.72 6.53 1.66
CA LEU A 19 -3.04 6.41 1.06
C LEU A 19 -3.79 5.16 1.56
N GLU A 20 -3.10 4.01 1.68
CA GLU A 20 -3.66 2.78 2.22
C GLU A 20 -4.22 2.99 3.64
N ILE A 21 -3.45 3.66 4.48
CA ILE A 21 -3.86 4.00 5.85
C ILE A 21 -5.05 4.97 5.84
N ALA A 22 -5.04 5.97 4.95
CA ALA A 22 -6.14 6.92 4.81
C ALA A 22 -7.47 6.23 4.44
N PHE A 23 -7.44 5.11 3.71
CA PHE A 23 -8.61 4.29 3.40
C PHE A 23 -8.98 3.28 4.51
N LEU A 24 -7.99 2.77 5.25
CA LEU A 24 -8.21 1.86 6.38
C LEU A 24 -8.99 2.51 7.52
N PHE A 25 -8.72 3.77 7.86
CA PHE A 25 -9.40 4.49 8.95
C PHE A 25 -10.92 4.59 8.79
N PRO A 26 -11.47 5.17 7.70
CA PRO A 26 -12.91 5.29 7.53
C PRO A 26 -13.59 3.92 7.41
N TRP A 27 -12.92 2.93 6.82
CA TRP A 27 -13.41 1.56 6.80
C TRP A 27 -13.51 0.96 8.21
N ALA A 28 -12.49 1.14 9.05
CA ALA A 28 -12.47 0.62 10.42
C ALA A 28 -13.59 1.26 11.27
N VAL A 29 -13.83 2.56 11.08
CA VAL A 29 -14.95 3.28 11.73
C VAL A 29 -16.31 2.79 11.22
N ALA A 30 -16.44 2.52 9.92
CA ALA A 30 -17.68 2.06 9.31
C ALA A 30 -17.94 0.55 9.50
N LEU A 31 -16.97 -0.23 9.97
CA LEU A 31 -17.01 -1.70 10.04
C LEU A 31 -18.28 -2.25 10.69
N GLY A 32 -18.79 -1.57 11.73
CA GLY A 32 -20.01 -1.94 12.43
C GLY A 32 -21.28 -1.88 11.57
N GLY A 33 -21.31 -1.08 10.50
CA GLY A 33 -22.46 -0.94 9.59
C GLY A 33 -22.39 -1.75 8.30
N ILE A 34 -21.18 -2.00 7.79
CA ILE A 34 -20.93 -2.75 6.53
C ILE A 34 -20.82 -4.27 6.75
N GLY A 35 -20.62 -4.73 7.99
CA GLY A 35 -20.61 -6.15 8.36
C GLY A 35 -19.55 -6.97 7.60
N GLY A 36 -19.83 -8.26 7.38
CA GLY A 36 -18.89 -9.19 6.75
C GLY A 36 -18.49 -8.84 5.31
N PHE A 37 -19.34 -8.11 4.58
CA PHE A 37 -19.01 -7.64 3.23
C PHE A 37 -17.88 -6.59 3.27
N GLY A 38 -17.91 -5.69 4.25
CA GLY A 38 -16.84 -4.72 4.48
C GLY A 38 -15.49 -5.39 4.76
N LEU A 39 -15.49 -6.49 5.52
CA LEU A 39 -14.28 -7.28 5.80
C LEU A 39 -13.65 -7.86 4.53
N ILE A 40 -14.46 -8.48 3.67
CA ILE A 40 -13.97 -9.09 2.43
C ILE A 40 -13.48 -8.02 1.46
N ALA A 41 -14.20 -6.90 1.34
CA ALA A 41 -13.81 -5.80 0.47
C ALA A 41 -12.44 -5.21 0.87
N MET A 42 -12.22 -5.01 2.17
CA MET A 42 -10.93 -4.51 2.66
C MET A 42 -9.81 -5.57 2.54
N ALA A 43 -10.11 -6.85 2.78
CA ALA A 43 -9.14 -7.92 2.57
C ALA A 43 -8.64 -7.97 1.11
N ILE A 44 -9.54 -7.81 0.13
CA ILE A 44 -9.18 -7.74 -1.28
C ILE A 44 -8.35 -6.49 -1.58
N PHE A 45 -8.74 -5.33 -1.04
CA PHE A 45 -8.02 -4.06 -1.23
C PHE A 45 -6.57 -4.16 -0.74
N LEU A 46 -6.36 -4.63 0.49
CA LEU A 46 -5.02 -4.82 1.07
C LEU A 46 -4.21 -5.86 0.28
N THR A 47 -4.84 -6.93 -0.19
CA THR A 47 -4.16 -7.95 -1.00
C THR A 47 -3.62 -7.38 -2.30
N ILE A 48 -4.41 -6.56 -3.00
CA ILE A 48 -3.98 -5.94 -4.27
C ILE A 48 -2.79 -5.00 -4.05
N LEU A 49 -2.84 -4.17 -3.01
CA LEU A 49 -1.76 -3.23 -2.69
C LEU A 49 -0.49 -3.98 -2.25
N THR A 50 -0.63 -5.01 -1.41
CA THR A 50 0.49 -5.85 -0.97
C THR A 50 1.16 -6.56 -2.16
N VAL A 51 0.40 -7.02 -3.16
CA VAL A 51 0.96 -7.61 -4.38
C VAL A 51 1.74 -6.58 -5.19
N GLY A 52 1.24 -5.35 -5.31
CA GLY A 52 1.97 -4.24 -5.93
C GLY A 52 3.30 -3.96 -5.22
N PHE A 53 3.27 -3.90 -3.88
CA PHE A 53 4.44 -3.72 -3.04
C PHE A 53 5.48 -4.84 -3.22
N ILE A 54 5.05 -6.10 -3.21
CA ILE A 54 5.93 -7.26 -3.42
C ILE A 54 6.57 -7.22 -4.82
N TYR A 55 5.84 -6.77 -5.83
CA TYR A 55 6.37 -6.62 -7.18
C TYR A 55 7.49 -5.57 -7.25
N GLU A 56 7.28 -4.41 -6.63
CA GLU A 56 8.30 -3.36 -6.56
C GLU A 56 9.54 -3.81 -5.77
N TRP A 57 9.35 -4.51 -4.66
CA TRP A 57 10.44 -5.12 -3.90
C TRP A 57 11.25 -6.07 -4.76
N LYS A 58 10.60 -7.03 -5.43
CA LYS A 58 11.27 -8.02 -6.29
C LYS A 58 12.01 -7.40 -7.47
N LYS A 59 11.64 -6.19 -7.89
CA LYS A 59 12.32 -5.47 -8.96
C LYS A 59 13.62 -4.78 -8.51
N GLY A 60 14.02 -4.96 -7.24
CA GLY A 60 15.26 -4.39 -6.70
C GLY A 60 15.17 -2.90 -6.41
N ALA A 61 13.95 -2.35 -6.26
CA ALA A 61 13.74 -0.94 -5.92
C ALA A 61 14.27 -0.57 -4.52
N LEU A 62 14.40 -1.56 -3.64
CA LEU A 62 14.70 -1.42 -2.22
C LEU A 62 16.06 -2.01 -1.79
N GLU A 63 16.80 -2.66 -2.69
CA GLU A 63 18.11 -3.23 -2.33
C GLU A 63 19.17 -2.13 -2.22
N TRP A 64 19.73 -2.03 -1.01
CA TRP A 64 20.91 -1.25 -0.66
C TRP A 64 22.08 -2.23 -0.63
N ASP A 65 23.08 -2.04 -1.49
CA ASP A 65 24.47 -2.34 -1.10
C ASP A 65 25.05 -1.08 -0.45
#